data_AF-A0A9D6SES9-F1
#
_entry.id   AF-A0A9D6SES9-F1
#
_cell.length_a   1.000
_cell.length_b   1.000
_cell.length_c   1.000
_cell.angle_alpha   90.00
_cell.angle_beta   90.00
_cell.angle_gamma   90.00
#
_symmetry.space_group_name_H-M   'P 1'
#
loop_
_entity.id
_entity.type
_entity.pdbx_description
1 polymer ?
#
loop_
_entity_poly.entity_id
_entity_poly.type
_entity_poly.pdbx_seq_one_letter_code
_entity_poly.pdbx_strand_id
1 'polypeptide(L)'
;MDNLTHTLTAVALSHTGLNRKTRFATLTVIAGANLPDVDVVTWLKSTATYLHYHRGITHSLLGIIVLGVVAGLLGYAIGRRAGPGKQGLPANIAWLVACGLVGSASHLLLDFTNAYGVRPFLPFSGRWYAWDIMFITDPGVMSLLAVGLGFPVLLRLISEEVGAGKPAYRTGAFLALAAVVLVWTLRDIAHRRAVTLLDSVQFGQENPKRVGAFPSPINPFSWTGVAETESAFYVVAVSALDDHIQTGDAQVYRKPEESAALDAAMKTRTGSVFLDFARFPWGQVQVLSDDYEVTLRDLRFTMPGAGRSGFVVRVDLDKNLRVRSESFSFRMPRD
;
A
#
# COMPACT_ATOMS: atom_id res chain seq x y z
N MET A 1 -0.42 3.04 1.24
CA MET A 1 -1.49 3.45 2.15
C MET A 1 -2.49 4.28 1.38
N ASP A 2 -3.71 4.43 1.87
CA ASP A 2 -4.66 5.36 1.30
C ASP A 2 -4.26 6.83 1.58
N ASN A 3 -4.75 7.74 0.73
CA ASN A 3 -4.43 9.17 0.81
C ASN A 3 -4.88 9.86 2.10
N LEU A 4 -5.89 9.34 2.79
CA LEU A 4 -6.31 9.89 4.06
C LEU A 4 -5.29 9.56 5.16
N THR A 5 -4.78 8.33 5.20
CA THR A 5 -3.66 7.96 6.08
C THR A 5 -2.43 8.83 5.81
N HIS A 6 -2.02 9.00 4.55
CA HIS A 6 -0.90 9.88 4.17
C HIS A 6 -1.10 11.32 4.65
N THR A 7 -2.31 11.86 4.45
CA THR A 7 -2.66 13.22 4.88
C THR A 7 -2.62 13.37 6.39
N LEU A 8 -3.19 12.42 7.14
CA LEU A 8 -3.19 12.46 8.62
C LEU A 8 -1.76 12.36 9.18
N THR A 9 -0.92 11.48 8.63
CA THR A 9 0.50 11.40 9.00
C THR A 9 1.23 12.71 8.68
N ALA A 10 0.98 13.31 7.52
CA ALA A 10 1.57 14.59 7.14
C ALA A 10 1.18 15.74 8.08
N VAL A 11 -0.09 15.79 8.50
CA VAL A 11 -0.55 16.75 9.51
C VAL A 11 0.19 16.52 10.84
N ALA A 12 0.24 15.27 11.32
CA ALA A 12 0.95 14.94 12.55
C ALA A 12 2.43 15.33 12.49
N LEU A 13 3.14 14.98 11.40
CA LEU A 13 4.53 15.37 11.17
C LEU A 13 4.70 16.89 11.19
N SER A 14 3.81 17.64 10.54
CA SER A 14 3.86 19.10 10.55
C SER A 14 3.75 19.69 11.98
N HIS A 15 2.88 19.11 12.81
CA HIS A 15 2.64 19.53 14.19
C HIS A 15 3.75 19.14 15.19
N THR A 16 4.73 18.32 14.81
CA THR A 16 5.92 18.04 15.64
C THR A 16 6.84 19.26 15.84
N GLY A 17 6.69 20.29 14.99
CA GLY A 17 7.43 21.55 15.08
C GLY A 17 7.74 22.21 13.74
N LEU A 18 7.52 21.51 12.61
CA LEU A 18 7.78 22.05 11.27
C LEU A 18 6.94 23.31 10.98
N ASN A 19 5.68 23.32 11.42
CA ASN A 19 4.76 24.45 11.26
C ASN A 19 5.13 25.72 12.05
N ARG A 20 6.09 25.64 12.98
CA ARG A 20 6.53 26.79 13.79
C ARG A 20 7.63 27.62 13.13
N LYS A 21 8.25 27.11 12.06
CA LYS A 21 9.44 27.70 11.43
C LYS A 21 9.12 28.49 10.15
N THR A 22 8.03 28.15 9.46
CA THR A 22 7.55 28.86 8.27
C THR A 22 6.03 28.78 8.21
N ARG A 23 5.42 29.82 7.66
CA ARG A 23 4.02 29.73 7.19
C ARG A 23 3.91 28.72 6.04
N PHE A 24 2.74 28.13 5.86
CA PHE A 24 2.44 27.10 4.84
C PHE A 24 3.18 25.77 4.98
N ALA A 25 3.93 25.54 6.07
CA ALA A 25 4.57 24.27 6.33
C ALA A 25 3.58 23.09 6.28
N THR A 26 2.47 23.14 7.03
CA THR A 26 1.47 22.05 7.03
C THR A 26 0.94 21.75 5.63
N LEU A 27 0.54 22.78 4.87
CA LEU A 27 0.07 22.61 3.50
C LEU A 27 1.13 21.95 2.62
N THR A 28 2.40 22.34 2.80
CA THR A 28 3.53 21.84 2.02
C THR A 28 3.86 20.39 2.36
N VAL A 29 3.80 20.00 3.65
CA VAL A 29 3.97 18.59 4.06
C VAL A 29 2.83 17.74 3.48
N ILE A 30 1.58 18.20 3.57
CA ILE A 30 0.42 17.49 2.99
C ILE A 30 0.57 17.32 1.48
N ALA A 31 0.94 18.40 0.77
CA ALA A 31 1.17 18.35 -0.67
C ALA A 31 2.29 17.35 -1.01
N GLY A 32 3.43 17.43 -0.33
CA GLY A 32 4.53 16.48 -0.50
C GLY A 32 4.11 15.02 -0.27
N ALA A 33 3.26 14.78 0.73
CA ALA A 33 2.77 13.44 1.07
C ALA A 33 1.70 12.88 0.12
N ASN A 34 1.11 13.69 -0.77
CA ASN A 34 0.08 13.22 -1.71
C ASN A 34 0.49 13.35 -3.18
N LEU A 35 1.50 14.17 -3.51
CA LEU A 35 1.99 14.33 -4.87
C LEU A 35 2.45 13.02 -5.55
N PRO A 36 3.06 12.03 -4.86
CA PRO A 36 3.41 10.75 -5.50
C PRO A 36 2.21 10.06 -6.16
N ASP A 37 1.03 10.10 -5.54
CA ASP A 37 -0.18 9.44 -6.02
C ASP A 37 -0.94 10.23 -7.11
N VAL A 38 -0.37 11.34 -7.61
CA VAL A 38 -0.90 12.02 -8.82
C VAL A 38 -0.84 11.10 -10.05
N ASP A 39 -0.01 10.05 -10.00
CA ASP A 39 0.03 8.98 -10.99
C ASP A 39 -1.32 8.25 -11.19
N VAL A 40 -2.29 8.43 -10.27
CA VAL A 40 -3.69 7.98 -10.44
C VAL A 40 -4.34 8.49 -11.73
N VAL A 41 -3.87 9.60 -12.28
CA VAL A 41 -4.33 10.12 -13.59
C VAL A 41 -4.17 9.09 -14.72
N THR A 42 -3.21 8.16 -14.60
CA THR A 42 -2.98 7.10 -15.59
C THR A 42 -4.13 6.09 -15.68
N TRP A 43 -5.00 6.05 -14.66
CA TRP A 43 -6.23 5.26 -14.67
C TRP A 43 -7.21 5.71 -15.75
N LEU A 44 -7.19 6.99 -16.15
CA LEU A 44 -8.02 7.51 -17.25
C LEU A 44 -7.73 6.81 -18.60
N LYS A 45 -6.55 6.22 -18.76
CA LYS A 45 -6.19 5.44 -19.96
C LYS A 45 -6.67 3.99 -19.88
N SER A 46 -6.34 3.29 -18.78
CA SER A 46 -6.88 1.97 -18.45
C SER A 46 -6.43 1.55 -17.05
N THR A 47 -7.11 0.56 -16.45
CA THR A 47 -6.70 -0.06 -15.18
C THR A 47 -5.32 -0.73 -15.28
N ALA A 48 -5.02 -1.37 -16.41
CA ALA A 48 -3.69 -1.95 -16.67
C ALA A 48 -2.60 -0.88 -16.79
N THR A 49 -2.91 0.26 -17.41
CA THR A 49 -1.97 1.39 -17.46
C THR A 49 -1.71 1.94 -16.07
N TYR A 50 -2.76 2.06 -15.24
CA TYR A 50 -2.59 2.45 -13.84
C TYR A 50 -1.72 1.46 -13.07
N LEU A 51 -1.94 0.14 -13.19
CA LEU A 51 -1.07 -0.85 -12.53
C LEU A 51 0.40 -0.72 -12.96
N HIS A 52 0.66 -0.37 -14.21
CA HIS A 52 2.02 -0.21 -14.74
C HIS A 52 2.74 1.02 -14.17
N TYR A 53 2.05 2.16 -14.05
CA TYR A 53 2.66 3.43 -13.65
C TYR A 53 2.53 3.74 -12.16
N HIS A 54 1.46 3.25 -11.52
CA HIS A 54 1.24 3.46 -10.10
C HIS A 54 2.36 2.82 -9.30
N ARG A 55 2.95 3.58 -8.37
CA ARG A 55 4.17 3.19 -7.63
C ARG A 55 5.41 2.98 -8.50
N GLY A 56 5.41 3.62 -9.67
CA GLY A 56 6.54 3.70 -10.57
C GLY A 56 7.52 4.80 -10.15
N ILE A 57 7.92 5.64 -11.10
CA ILE A 57 8.96 6.66 -10.90
C ILE A 57 8.59 7.65 -9.78
N THR A 58 7.30 7.98 -9.62
CA THR A 58 6.75 8.85 -8.56
C THR A 58 7.05 8.36 -7.14
N HIS A 59 7.18 7.05 -6.95
CA HIS A 59 7.49 6.39 -5.67
C HIS A 59 8.93 5.86 -5.62
N SER A 60 9.82 6.39 -6.47
CA SER A 60 11.26 6.16 -6.38
C SER A 60 11.94 7.18 -5.46
N LEU A 61 13.14 6.89 -4.96
CA LEU A 61 13.93 7.84 -4.17
C LEU A 61 14.17 9.15 -4.94
N LEU A 62 14.49 9.06 -6.24
CA LEU A 62 14.62 10.24 -7.10
C LEU A 62 13.28 10.97 -7.27
N GLY A 63 12.20 10.23 -7.49
CA GLY A 63 10.85 10.77 -7.64
C GLY A 63 10.40 11.56 -6.42
N ILE A 64 10.53 11.00 -5.22
CA ILE A 64 10.11 11.70 -4.00
C ILE A 64 10.97 12.92 -3.68
N ILE A 65 12.25 12.94 -4.08
CA ILE A 65 13.10 14.13 -3.95
C ILE A 65 12.56 15.23 -4.87
N VAL A 66 12.34 14.92 -6.15
CA VAL A 66 11.81 15.88 -7.13
C VAL A 66 10.44 16.40 -6.70
N LEU A 67 9.51 15.50 -6.35
CA LEU A 67 8.16 15.86 -5.92
C LEU A 67 8.17 16.65 -4.60
N GLY A 68 9.05 16.32 -3.66
CA GLY A 68 9.22 17.08 -2.42
C GLY A 68 9.74 18.50 -2.66
N VAL A 69 10.69 18.68 -3.58
CA VAL A 69 11.15 20.01 -4.02
C VAL A 69 10.00 20.78 -4.68
N VAL A 70 9.25 20.16 -5.59
CA VAL A 70 8.08 20.77 -6.24
C VAL A 70 7.05 21.22 -5.21
N ALA A 71 6.71 20.38 -4.22
CA ALA A 71 5.81 20.77 -3.13
C ALA A 71 6.32 22.01 -2.39
N GLY A 72 7.62 22.05 -2.06
CA GLY A 72 8.25 23.19 -1.40
C GLY A 72 8.18 24.48 -2.21
N LEU A 73 8.47 24.40 -3.52
CA LEU A 73 8.38 25.54 -4.43
C LEU A 73 6.95 26.06 -4.58
N LEU A 74 5.96 25.16 -4.67
CA LEU A 74 4.55 25.52 -4.69
C LEU A 74 4.13 26.20 -3.37
N GLY A 75 4.53 25.64 -2.23
CA GLY A 75 4.31 26.24 -0.91
C GLY A 75 4.90 27.65 -0.81
N TYR A 76 6.10 27.87 -1.37
CA TYR A 76 6.74 29.18 -1.41
C TYR A 76 6.05 30.17 -2.36
N ALA A 77 5.61 29.70 -3.54
CA ALA A 77 4.87 30.53 -4.49
C ALA A 77 3.53 31.01 -3.90
N ILE A 78 2.79 30.13 -3.23
CA ILE A 78 1.59 30.47 -2.45
C ILE A 78 1.96 31.44 -1.32
N GLY A 79 3.07 31.13 -0.63
CA GLY A 79 3.81 32.00 0.29
C GLY A 79 3.84 33.47 -0.10
N ARG A 80 4.42 33.72 -1.27
CA ARG A 80 4.65 35.06 -1.81
C ARG A 80 3.35 35.74 -2.25
N ARG A 81 2.42 35.01 -2.87
CA ARG A 81 1.16 35.57 -3.37
C ARG A 81 0.20 35.99 -2.26
N ALA A 82 0.21 35.27 -1.14
CA ALA A 82 -0.73 35.53 -0.05
C ALA A 82 -0.37 36.75 0.84
N GLY A 83 0.65 37.55 0.50
CA GLY A 83 1.09 38.74 1.26
C GLY A 83 1.58 38.40 2.68
N PRO A 84 2.15 39.33 3.47
CA PRO A 84 2.59 39.06 4.85
C PRO A 84 1.41 38.63 5.74
N GLY A 85 1.53 37.49 6.42
CA GLY A 85 0.47 36.92 7.25
C GLY A 85 0.41 37.54 8.65
N LYS A 86 -0.76 37.47 9.31
CA LYS A 86 -1.03 38.02 10.65
C LYS A 86 -0.09 37.52 11.77
N GLN A 87 0.58 36.37 11.58
CA GLN A 87 1.41 35.71 12.60
C GLN A 87 2.93 36.02 12.47
N GLY A 88 3.35 36.85 11.51
CA GLY A 88 4.75 37.34 11.42
C GLY A 88 5.80 36.33 10.95
N LEU A 89 5.46 35.06 10.69
CA LEU A 89 6.41 34.08 10.15
C LEU A 89 6.65 34.29 8.64
N PRO A 90 7.90 34.42 8.17
CA PRO A 90 8.21 34.52 6.75
C PRO A 90 7.96 33.19 6.03
N ALA A 91 7.69 33.25 4.72
CA ALA A 91 7.71 32.06 3.86
C ALA A 91 9.18 31.73 3.53
N ASN A 92 9.79 30.81 4.26
CA ASN A 92 11.17 30.42 4.04
C ASN A 92 11.24 29.26 3.02
N ILE A 93 11.82 29.52 1.85
CA ILE A 93 11.89 28.54 0.76
C ILE A 93 12.65 27.26 1.16
N ALA A 94 13.80 27.38 1.83
CA ALA A 94 14.60 26.22 2.24
C ALA A 94 13.82 25.33 3.21
N TRP A 95 13.12 25.94 4.16
CA TRP A 95 12.29 25.19 5.10
C TRP A 95 11.04 24.58 4.45
N LEU A 96 10.45 25.25 3.45
CA LEU A 96 9.33 24.71 2.69
C LEU A 96 9.76 23.52 1.82
N VAL A 97 10.94 23.58 1.20
CA VAL A 97 11.53 22.42 0.51
C VAL A 97 11.76 21.26 1.48
N ALA A 98 12.32 21.52 2.67
CA ALA A 98 12.45 20.50 3.70
C ALA A 98 11.09 19.89 4.11
N CYS A 99 10.05 20.72 4.27
CA CYS A 99 8.69 20.24 4.55
C CYS A 99 8.15 19.34 3.42
N GLY A 100 8.37 19.72 2.16
CA GLY A 100 7.95 18.93 1.00
C GLY A 100 8.67 17.58 0.94
N LEU A 101 9.98 17.57 1.19
CA LEU A 101 10.79 16.34 1.28
C LEU A 101 10.35 15.43 2.44
N VAL A 102 10.04 15.99 3.60
CA VAL A 102 9.50 15.20 4.73
C VAL A 102 8.15 14.57 4.35
N GLY A 103 7.27 15.33 3.69
CA GLY A 103 5.99 14.83 3.20
C GLY A 103 6.17 13.67 2.22
N SER A 104 6.97 13.85 1.16
CA SER A 104 7.18 12.83 0.13
C SER A 104 7.94 11.61 0.64
N ALA A 105 8.92 11.79 1.55
CA ALA A 105 9.59 10.67 2.21
C ALA A 105 8.65 9.87 3.10
N SER A 106 7.75 10.55 3.83
CA SER A 106 6.75 9.86 4.65
C SER A 106 5.80 9.01 3.81
N HIS A 107 5.42 9.48 2.62
CA HIS A 107 4.62 8.72 1.66
C HIS A 107 5.33 7.42 1.25
N LEU A 108 6.59 7.51 0.81
CA LEU A 108 7.36 6.34 0.38
C LEU A 108 7.53 5.32 1.52
N LEU A 109 7.80 5.80 2.74
CA LEU A 109 7.93 4.95 3.92
C LEU A 109 6.63 4.20 4.23
N LEU A 110 5.50 4.92 4.25
CA LEU A 110 4.17 4.32 4.48
C LEU A 110 3.81 3.31 3.39
N ASP A 111 4.15 3.60 2.14
CA ASP A 111 3.88 2.71 1.02
C ASP A 111 4.75 1.45 1.01
N PHE A 112 5.99 1.56 1.49
CA PHE A 112 6.86 0.40 1.72
C PHE A 112 6.31 -0.56 2.78
N THR A 113 5.57 -0.07 3.78
CA THR A 113 5.07 -0.92 4.89
C THR A 113 3.98 -1.94 4.49
N ASN A 114 3.37 -1.82 3.31
CA ASN A 114 2.23 -2.65 2.90
C ASN A 114 2.55 -3.70 1.83
N ALA A 115 1.60 -4.61 1.61
CA ALA A 115 1.74 -5.77 0.73
C ALA A 115 1.87 -5.47 -0.78
N TYR A 116 1.65 -4.22 -1.21
CA TYR A 116 1.79 -3.82 -2.61
C TYR A 116 3.26 -3.51 -2.92
N GLY A 117 3.97 -2.93 -1.96
CA GLY A 117 5.38 -2.55 -2.09
C GLY A 117 5.62 -1.29 -2.93
N VAL A 118 6.90 -0.96 -3.13
CA VAL A 118 7.41 0.20 -3.88
C VAL A 118 8.67 -0.18 -4.67
N ARG A 119 9.08 0.67 -5.62
CA ARG A 119 10.31 0.51 -6.41
C ARG A 119 11.26 1.69 -6.17
N PRO A 120 11.97 1.73 -5.02
CA PRO A 120 12.72 2.91 -4.59
C PRO A 120 13.90 3.24 -5.52
N PHE A 121 14.39 2.27 -6.29
CA PHE A 121 15.59 2.39 -7.12
C PHE A 121 15.32 2.59 -8.62
N LEU A 122 14.08 2.88 -9.03
CA LEU A 122 13.82 3.30 -10.40
C LEU A 122 14.57 4.61 -10.73
N PRO A 123 15.04 4.79 -11.98
CA PRO A 123 14.92 3.88 -13.13
C PRO A 123 16.03 2.82 -13.22
N PHE A 124 16.93 2.73 -12.24
CA PHE A 124 18.10 1.85 -12.30
C PHE A 124 17.77 0.39 -11.99
N SER A 125 16.75 0.14 -11.15
CA SER A 125 16.26 -1.21 -10.84
C SER A 125 14.75 -1.23 -10.70
N GLY A 126 14.11 -2.19 -11.38
CA GLY A 126 12.67 -2.42 -11.34
C GLY A 126 12.19 -3.29 -10.16
N ARG A 127 13.10 -3.69 -9.25
CA ARG A 127 12.77 -4.59 -8.15
C ARG A 127 11.76 -3.97 -7.17
N TRP A 128 10.72 -4.73 -6.83
CA TRP A 128 9.78 -4.40 -5.77
C TRP A 128 10.33 -4.69 -4.38
N TYR A 129 10.00 -3.81 -3.45
CA TYR A 129 10.29 -3.94 -2.03
C TYR A 129 9.01 -3.72 -1.23
N ALA A 130 8.71 -4.64 -0.32
CA ALA A 130 7.56 -4.57 0.56
C ALA A 130 7.94 -5.11 1.94
N TRP A 131 7.41 -4.51 2.99
CA TRP A 131 7.55 -5.02 4.36
C TRP A 131 6.38 -5.94 4.75
N ASP A 132 5.24 -5.85 4.06
CA ASP A 132 4.07 -6.71 4.26
C ASP A 132 3.38 -6.61 5.62
N ILE A 133 3.73 -5.65 6.47
CA ILE A 133 3.18 -5.59 7.84
C ILE A 133 1.85 -4.84 7.94
N MET A 134 1.55 -3.94 7.01
CA MET A 134 0.37 -3.06 7.08
C MET A 134 -0.65 -3.30 5.96
N PHE A 135 -1.93 -3.26 6.31
CA PHE A 135 -3.03 -3.28 5.33
C PHE A 135 -3.17 -1.90 4.66
N ILE A 136 -3.56 -1.87 3.38
CA ILE A 136 -3.52 -0.65 2.55
C ILE A 136 -4.40 0.50 3.09
N THR A 137 -5.53 0.15 3.71
CA THR A 137 -6.48 1.07 4.35
C THR A 137 -6.77 0.56 5.75
N ASP A 138 -5.91 0.90 6.72
CA ASP A 138 -6.01 0.41 8.10
C ASP A 138 -6.80 1.40 8.98
N PRO A 139 -8.07 1.11 9.33
CA PRO A 139 -8.88 2.01 10.13
C PRO A 139 -8.32 2.23 11.54
N GLY A 140 -7.53 1.29 12.08
CA GLY A 140 -6.89 1.42 13.39
C GLY A 140 -5.83 2.52 13.39
N VAL A 141 -4.95 2.52 12.39
CA VAL A 141 -3.93 3.59 12.23
C VAL A 141 -4.58 4.94 11.97
N MET A 142 -5.60 5.00 11.11
CA MET A 142 -6.34 6.23 10.85
C MET A 142 -6.99 6.78 12.13
N SER A 143 -7.58 5.90 12.95
CA SER A 143 -8.19 6.29 14.23
C SER A 143 -7.15 6.79 15.21
N LEU A 144 -5.99 6.14 15.34
CA LEU A 144 -4.89 6.59 16.21
C LEU A 144 -4.39 7.99 15.81
N LEU A 145 -4.21 8.22 14.50
CA LEU A 145 -3.80 9.53 13.99
C LEU A 145 -4.88 10.60 14.22
N ALA A 146 -6.15 10.29 13.91
CA ALA A 146 -7.26 11.20 14.09
C ALA A 146 -7.48 11.57 15.57
N VAL A 147 -7.44 10.58 16.47
CA VAL A 147 -7.54 10.79 17.92
C VAL A 147 -6.36 11.62 18.40
N GLY A 148 -5.12 11.29 18.06
CA GLY A 148 -3.97 12.06 18.52
C GLY A 148 -3.95 13.51 18.03
N LEU A 149 -4.46 13.77 16.82
CA LEU A 149 -4.62 15.12 16.27
C LEU A 149 -5.84 15.88 16.84
N GLY A 150 -6.94 15.17 17.14
CA GLY A 150 -8.20 15.74 17.65
C GLY A 150 -8.28 15.85 19.16
N PHE A 151 -7.48 15.07 19.90
CA PHE A 151 -7.43 15.06 21.37
C PHE A 151 -7.18 16.45 21.99
N PRO A 152 -6.29 17.30 21.45
CA PRO A 152 -6.12 18.68 21.93
C PRO A 152 -7.35 19.57 21.69
N VAL A 153 -8.17 19.30 20.67
CA VAL A 153 -9.44 20.01 20.42
C VAL A 153 -10.49 19.58 21.44
N LEU A 154 -10.60 18.28 21.72
CA LEU A 154 -11.51 17.74 22.74
C LEU A 154 -11.16 18.20 24.14
N LEU A 155 -9.88 18.18 24.52
CA LEU A 155 -9.42 18.69 25.81
C LEU A 155 -9.69 20.19 25.97
N ARG A 156 -9.64 20.96 24.88
CA ARG A 156 -9.97 22.38 24.89
C ARG A 156 -11.46 22.62 25.19
N LEU A 157 -12.36 21.83 24.62
CA LEU A 157 -13.80 21.94 24.91
C LEU A 157 -14.12 21.66 26.39
N ILE A 158 -13.33 20.78 27.04
CA ILE A 158 -13.47 20.45 28.47
C ILE A 158 -12.74 21.49 29.36
N SER A 159 -11.60 22.02 28.90
CA SER A 159 -10.74 22.91 29.70
C SER A 159 -11.05 24.39 29.51
N GLU A 160 -11.90 24.78 28.56
CA GLU A 160 -12.43 26.15 28.45
C GLU A 160 -13.28 26.54 29.67
N GLU A 161 -13.79 25.58 30.44
CA GLU A 161 -14.39 25.81 31.77
C GLU A 161 -13.35 26.11 32.88
N VAL A 162 -12.06 25.81 32.68
CA VAL A 162 -11.02 25.83 33.74
C VAL A 162 -9.81 26.73 33.40
N GLY A 163 -9.84 27.47 32.29
CA GLY A 163 -8.81 28.47 31.96
C GLY A 163 -7.42 27.92 31.62
N ALA A 164 -7.33 26.67 31.13
CA ALA A 164 -6.05 26.05 30.80
C ALA A 164 -5.42 26.59 29.49
N GLY A 165 -4.08 26.62 29.46
CA GLY A 165 -3.27 27.23 28.39
C GLY A 165 -3.36 26.58 26.99
N LYS A 166 -2.59 27.13 26.03
CA LYS A 166 -2.65 26.79 24.60
C LYS A 166 -2.62 25.27 24.33
N PRO A 167 -3.45 24.76 23.40
CA PRO A 167 -3.62 23.33 23.14
C PRO A 167 -2.31 22.62 22.77
N ALA A 168 -2.09 21.45 23.37
CA ALA A 168 -0.90 20.61 23.21
C ALA A 168 -0.89 19.80 21.89
N TYR A 169 -1.20 20.45 20.75
CA TYR A 169 -1.20 19.80 19.42
C TYR A 169 0.10 19.07 19.09
N ARG A 170 1.22 19.58 19.60
CA ARG A 170 2.53 18.95 19.44
C ARG A 170 2.63 17.63 20.19
N THR A 171 2.18 17.58 21.44
CA THR A 171 2.18 16.35 22.25
C THR A 171 1.27 15.30 21.61
N GLY A 172 0.05 15.70 21.21
CA GLY A 172 -0.88 14.80 20.51
C GLY A 172 -0.28 14.23 19.21
N ALA A 173 0.38 15.07 18.40
CA ALA A 173 1.06 14.61 17.20
C ALA A 173 2.22 13.63 17.48
N PHE A 174 3.07 13.90 18.49
CA PHE A 174 4.13 12.97 18.87
C PHE A 174 3.59 11.64 19.37
N LEU A 175 2.56 11.66 20.22
CA LEU A 175 1.92 10.44 20.73
C LEU A 175 1.28 9.63 19.59
N ALA A 176 0.63 10.31 18.63
CA ALA A 176 0.03 9.65 17.47
C ALA A 176 1.09 8.94 16.62
N LEU A 177 2.19 9.64 16.27
CA LEU A 177 3.28 9.07 15.49
C LEU A 177 4.00 7.95 16.24
N ALA A 178 4.21 8.10 17.55
CA ALA A 178 4.78 7.04 18.39
C ALA A 178 3.88 5.80 18.44
N ALA A 179 2.56 5.99 18.52
CA ALA A 179 1.59 4.90 18.46
C ALA A 179 1.62 4.17 17.12
N VAL A 180 1.76 4.89 15.99
CA VAL A 180 1.93 4.27 14.67
C VAL A 180 3.19 3.41 14.61
N VAL A 181 4.32 3.91 15.13
CA VAL A 181 5.57 3.13 15.21
C VAL A 181 5.39 1.89 16.09
N LEU A 182 4.70 2.01 17.23
CA LEU A 182 4.40 0.87 18.10
C LEU A 182 3.55 -0.18 17.38
N VAL A 183 2.55 0.24 16.60
CA VAL A 183 1.73 -0.66 15.77
C VAL A 183 2.59 -1.36 14.72
N TRP A 184 3.56 -0.67 14.09
CA TRP A 184 4.49 -1.31 13.15
C TRP A 184 5.35 -2.37 13.83
N THR A 185 5.90 -2.07 15.01
CA THR A 185 6.70 -3.03 15.77
C THR A 185 5.87 -4.26 16.15
N LEU A 186 4.65 -4.06 16.65
CA LEU A 186 3.73 -5.15 16.99
C LEU A 186 3.41 -6.03 15.77
N ARG A 187 3.08 -5.39 14.64
CA ARG A 187 2.76 -6.09 13.39
C ARG A 187 3.98 -6.77 12.79
N ASP A 188 5.20 -6.23 12.91
CA ASP A 188 6.44 -6.89 12.47
C ASP A 188 6.72 -8.17 13.27
N ILE A 189 6.55 -8.12 14.60
CA ILE A 189 6.69 -9.31 15.46
C ILE A 189 5.64 -10.36 15.08
N ALA A 190 4.38 -9.97 14.93
CA ALA A 190 3.30 -10.86 14.53
C ALA A 190 3.52 -11.45 13.12
N HIS A 191 3.97 -10.63 12.18
CA HIS A 191 4.29 -11.05 10.81
C HIS A 191 5.38 -12.11 10.78
N ARG A 192 6.49 -11.89 11.50
CA ARG A 192 7.58 -12.87 11.59
C ARG A 192 7.08 -14.19 12.16
N ARG A 193 6.26 -14.17 13.22
CA ARG A 193 5.66 -15.39 13.78
C ARG A 193 4.77 -16.09 12.76
N ALA A 194 3.91 -15.37 12.04
CA ALA A 194 3.04 -15.94 11.02
C ALA A 194 3.84 -16.57 9.86
N VAL A 195 4.89 -15.91 9.38
CA VAL A 195 5.79 -16.45 8.34
C VAL A 195 6.50 -17.70 8.83
N THR A 196 7.07 -17.70 10.04
CA THR A 196 7.72 -18.88 10.63
C THR A 196 6.76 -20.06 10.78
N LEU A 197 5.53 -19.81 11.23
CA LEU A 197 4.51 -20.85 11.34
C LEU A 197 4.18 -21.46 9.97
N LEU A 198 3.96 -20.62 8.96
CA LEU A 198 3.70 -21.07 7.58
C LEU A 198 4.84 -21.91 7.01
N ASP A 199 6.09 -21.54 7.29
CA ASP A 199 7.28 -22.23 6.80
C ASP A 199 7.53 -23.58 7.51
N SER A 200 7.02 -23.73 8.74
CA SER A 200 7.21 -24.93 9.57
C SER A 200 6.21 -26.07 9.34
N VAL A 201 5.13 -25.83 8.57
CA VAL A 201 4.05 -26.81 8.37
C VAL A 201 4.05 -27.36 6.94
N GLN A 202 3.55 -28.59 6.80
CA GLN A 202 3.35 -29.22 5.49
C GLN A 202 1.97 -28.91 4.92
N PHE A 203 1.92 -28.71 3.61
CA PHE A 203 0.70 -28.49 2.85
C PHE A 203 0.51 -29.64 1.87
N GLY A 204 -0.54 -30.45 2.04
CA GLY A 204 -0.81 -31.58 1.16
C GLY A 204 0.32 -32.62 1.07
N GLN A 205 1.05 -32.84 2.18
CA GLN A 205 2.27 -33.68 2.27
C GLN A 205 3.52 -33.09 1.62
N GLU A 206 3.48 -31.84 1.16
CA GLU A 206 4.63 -31.13 0.61
C GLU A 206 5.14 -30.07 1.58
N ASN A 207 6.45 -29.87 1.62
CA ASN A 207 7.03 -28.72 2.30
C ASN A 207 6.84 -27.45 1.43
N PRO A 208 6.61 -26.28 2.04
CA PRO A 208 6.53 -25.04 1.29
C PRO A 208 7.91 -24.68 0.69
N LYS A 209 7.91 -24.22 -0.56
CA LYS A 209 9.09 -23.61 -1.22
C LYS A 209 9.26 -22.15 -0.85
N ARG A 210 8.13 -21.48 -0.67
CA ARG A 210 8.03 -20.05 -0.39
C ARG A 210 6.72 -19.78 0.30
N VAL A 211 6.75 -18.90 1.28
CA VAL A 211 5.57 -18.45 2.01
C VAL A 211 5.49 -16.92 2.03
N GLY A 212 4.30 -16.39 2.27
CA GLY A 212 4.07 -14.98 2.57
C GLY A 212 2.88 -14.83 3.50
N ALA A 213 2.91 -13.83 4.38
CA ALA A 213 1.80 -13.50 5.27
C ALA A 213 1.35 -12.06 4.99
N PHE A 214 0.07 -11.88 4.68
CA PHE A 214 -0.49 -10.58 4.31
C PHE A 214 -1.49 -10.10 5.37
N PRO A 215 -1.43 -8.82 5.76
CA PRO A 215 -2.11 -8.35 6.96
C PRO A 215 -3.61 -8.20 6.71
N SER A 216 -4.41 -8.55 7.72
CA SER A 216 -5.82 -8.18 7.77
C SER A 216 -6.01 -6.74 8.27
N PRO A 217 -7.13 -6.07 7.92
CA PRO A 217 -7.46 -4.76 8.47
C PRO A 217 -7.70 -4.84 9.98
N ILE A 218 -7.30 -3.80 10.72
CA ILE A 218 -7.52 -3.60 12.16
C ILE A 218 -6.78 -4.59 13.07
N ASN A 219 -6.98 -5.91 12.91
CA ASN A 219 -6.40 -6.91 13.79
C ASN A 219 -4.92 -7.16 13.45
N PRO A 220 -3.96 -6.84 14.34
CA PRO A 220 -2.52 -6.99 14.08
C PRO A 220 -2.04 -8.44 14.08
N PHE A 221 -2.86 -9.37 14.58
CA PHE A 221 -2.50 -10.79 14.69
C PHE A 221 -3.17 -11.66 13.63
N SER A 222 -4.07 -11.12 12.81
CA SER A 222 -4.74 -11.86 11.74
C SER A 222 -4.05 -11.64 10.41
N TRP A 223 -3.72 -12.74 9.73
CA TRP A 223 -2.99 -12.75 8.48
C TRP A 223 -3.64 -13.70 7.48
N THR A 224 -3.52 -13.37 6.20
CA THR A 224 -3.73 -14.32 5.10
C THR A 224 -2.37 -14.88 4.72
N GLY A 225 -2.16 -16.16 5.00
CA GLY A 225 -0.99 -16.91 4.56
C GLY A 225 -1.15 -17.41 3.13
N VAL A 226 -0.08 -17.30 2.34
CA VAL A 226 0.05 -17.95 1.03
C VAL A 226 1.30 -18.82 1.08
N ALA A 227 1.15 -20.12 0.85
CA ALA A 227 2.26 -21.07 0.74
C ALA A 227 2.29 -21.66 -0.67
N GLU A 228 3.47 -21.66 -1.30
CA GLU A 228 3.71 -22.30 -2.58
C GLU A 228 4.44 -23.62 -2.35
N THR A 229 3.92 -24.72 -2.91
CA THR A 229 4.57 -26.03 -2.90
C THR A 229 5.04 -26.43 -4.31
N GLU A 230 5.42 -27.68 -4.53
CA GLU A 230 5.71 -28.20 -5.88
C GLU A 230 4.45 -28.16 -6.74
N SER A 231 3.34 -28.70 -6.22
CA SER A 231 2.12 -28.94 -7.01
C SER A 231 1.06 -27.85 -6.94
N ALA A 232 1.03 -27.02 -5.88
CA ALA A 232 -0.06 -26.09 -5.64
C ALA A 232 0.35 -24.84 -4.85
N PHE A 233 -0.59 -23.90 -4.77
CA PHE A 233 -0.59 -22.83 -3.77
C PHE A 233 -1.70 -23.07 -2.75
N TYR A 234 -1.45 -22.70 -1.50
CA TYR A 234 -2.38 -22.82 -0.39
C TYR A 234 -2.61 -21.44 0.20
N VAL A 235 -3.87 -21.01 0.24
CA VAL A 235 -4.27 -19.75 0.88
C VAL A 235 -5.02 -20.08 2.16
N VAL A 236 -4.49 -19.65 3.30
CA VAL A 236 -4.96 -20.06 4.64
C VAL A 236 -5.02 -18.86 5.59
N ALA A 237 -5.99 -18.85 6.49
CA ALA A 237 -6.02 -17.87 7.57
C ALA A 237 -4.96 -18.25 8.63
N VAL A 238 -4.16 -17.28 9.06
CA VAL A 238 -3.11 -17.46 10.06
C VAL A 238 -3.33 -16.47 11.20
N SER A 239 -3.37 -16.99 12.42
CA SER A 239 -3.29 -16.20 13.65
C SER A 239 -1.85 -16.22 14.15
N ALA A 240 -1.26 -15.05 14.33
CA ALA A 240 0.05 -14.93 14.94
C ALA A 240 0.03 -15.14 16.47
N LEU A 241 -1.14 -15.42 17.07
CA LEU A 241 -1.26 -15.80 18.48
C LEU A 241 -1.20 -17.32 18.67
N ASP A 242 -1.54 -18.08 17.64
CA ASP A 242 -1.66 -19.53 17.70
C ASP A 242 -0.29 -20.19 17.48
N ASP A 243 -0.18 -21.45 17.89
CA ASP A 243 1.06 -22.25 17.74
C ASP A 243 0.98 -23.26 16.58
N HIS A 244 -0.16 -23.37 15.91
CA HIS A 244 -0.36 -24.27 14.79
C HIS A 244 -1.27 -23.65 13.73
N ILE A 245 -1.17 -24.14 12.50
CA ILE A 245 -2.03 -23.75 11.38
C ILE A 245 -2.90 -24.95 10.99
N GLN A 246 -4.21 -24.74 10.90
CA GLN A 246 -5.14 -25.75 10.39
C GLN A 246 -5.10 -25.76 8.87
N THR A 247 -4.18 -26.55 8.29
CA THR A 247 -3.98 -26.60 6.83
C THR A 247 -5.13 -27.26 6.08
N GLY A 248 -6.00 -28.01 6.77
CA GLY A 248 -7.19 -28.64 6.18
C GLY A 248 -8.23 -27.66 5.63
N ASP A 249 -8.28 -26.43 6.17
CA ASP A 249 -9.20 -25.38 5.74
C ASP A 249 -8.60 -24.46 4.66
N ALA A 250 -7.39 -24.76 4.19
CA ALA A 250 -6.72 -23.97 3.17
C ALA A 250 -7.46 -24.06 1.82
N GLN A 251 -7.59 -22.93 1.14
CA GLN A 251 -8.00 -22.91 -0.26
C GLN A 251 -6.82 -23.34 -1.13
N VAL A 252 -7.02 -24.41 -1.91
CA VAL A 252 -5.96 -25.02 -2.72
C VAL A 252 -6.10 -24.58 -4.18
N TYR A 253 -5.03 -24.02 -4.72
CA TYR A 253 -4.90 -23.59 -6.11
C TYR A 253 -3.82 -24.43 -6.79
N ARG A 254 -4.21 -25.53 -7.44
CA ARG A 254 -3.26 -26.39 -8.16
C ARG A 254 -2.57 -25.61 -9.27
N LYS A 255 -1.27 -25.80 -9.44
CA LYS A 255 -0.55 -25.14 -10.54
C LYS A 255 -1.15 -25.60 -11.87
N PRO A 256 -1.42 -24.67 -12.81
CA PRO A 256 -1.97 -25.04 -14.10
C PRO A 256 -0.97 -25.90 -14.88
N GLU A 257 -1.49 -26.77 -15.73
CA GLU A 257 -0.67 -27.43 -16.74
C GLU A 257 -0.12 -26.40 -17.72
N GLU A 258 1.12 -26.62 -18.18
CA GLU A 258 1.72 -25.77 -19.22
C GLU A 258 0.88 -25.83 -20.49
N SER A 259 0.52 -24.66 -21.02
CA SER A 259 -0.28 -24.57 -22.24
C SER A 259 0.09 -23.34 -23.05
N ALA A 260 0.01 -23.46 -24.36
CA ALA A 260 0.32 -22.36 -25.27
C ALA A 260 -0.65 -21.16 -25.07
N ALA A 261 -1.89 -21.41 -24.63
CA ALA A 261 -2.84 -20.37 -24.28
C ALA A 261 -2.39 -19.57 -23.04
N LEU A 262 -1.93 -20.26 -21.98
CA LEU A 262 -1.40 -19.59 -20.80
C LEU A 262 -0.18 -18.73 -21.14
N ASP A 263 0.76 -19.28 -21.92
CA ASP A 263 1.95 -18.57 -22.38
C ASP A 263 1.60 -17.32 -23.21
N ALA A 264 0.63 -17.44 -24.12
CA ALA A 264 0.16 -16.32 -24.93
C ALA A 264 -0.46 -15.22 -24.05
N ALA A 265 -1.28 -15.59 -23.08
CA ALA A 265 -1.89 -14.66 -22.14
C ALA A 265 -0.85 -13.93 -21.27
N MET A 266 0.16 -14.64 -20.76
CA MET A 266 1.23 -14.05 -19.95
C MET A 266 2.10 -13.05 -20.75
N LYS A 267 2.20 -13.22 -22.07
CA LYS A 267 2.97 -12.35 -22.98
C LYS A 267 2.18 -11.12 -23.47
N THR A 268 0.89 -11.03 -23.17
CA THR A 268 0.09 -9.83 -23.47
C THR A 268 0.60 -8.63 -22.66
N ARG A 269 0.27 -7.40 -23.09
CA ARG A 269 0.67 -6.19 -22.37
C ARG A 269 0.12 -6.19 -20.94
N THR A 270 -1.13 -6.58 -20.75
CA THR A 270 -1.75 -6.64 -19.43
C THR A 270 -1.16 -7.77 -18.60
N GLY A 271 -0.95 -8.95 -19.20
CA GLY A 271 -0.30 -10.08 -18.55
C GLY A 271 1.10 -9.74 -18.04
N SER A 272 1.93 -9.12 -18.88
CA SER A 272 3.30 -8.74 -18.50
C SER A 272 3.33 -7.70 -17.38
N VAL A 273 2.44 -6.69 -17.43
CA VAL A 273 2.33 -5.66 -16.38
C VAL A 273 1.89 -6.29 -15.05
N PHE A 274 0.92 -7.21 -15.10
CA PHE A 274 0.46 -7.92 -13.92
C PHE A 274 1.56 -8.79 -13.31
N LEU A 275 2.27 -9.57 -14.13
CA LEU A 275 3.34 -10.46 -13.67
C LEU A 275 4.55 -9.69 -13.11
N ASP A 276 4.83 -8.50 -13.63
CA ASP A 276 5.84 -7.59 -13.07
C ASP A 276 5.46 -7.13 -11.65
N PHE A 277 4.16 -7.00 -11.34
CA PHE A 277 3.66 -6.67 -10.00
C PHE A 277 3.48 -7.90 -9.09
N ALA A 278 3.07 -9.04 -9.65
CA ALA A 278 2.60 -10.18 -8.91
C ALA A 278 3.71 -10.88 -8.12
N ARG A 279 3.40 -11.36 -6.91
CA ARG A 279 4.35 -12.19 -6.13
C ARG A 279 3.95 -13.65 -6.07
N PHE A 280 2.65 -13.94 -5.98
CA PHE A 280 2.09 -15.29 -6.01
C PHE A 280 1.09 -15.41 -7.17
N PRO A 281 1.56 -15.31 -8.43
CA PRO A 281 0.69 -15.42 -9.60
C PRO A 281 0.19 -16.85 -9.77
N TRP A 282 -1.11 -17.00 -9.99
CA TRP A 282 -1.76 -18.26 -10.34
C TRP A 282 -2.59 -18.06 -11.61
N GLY A 283 -2.49 -19.01 -12.53
CA GLY A 283 -3.18 -18.98 -13.83
C GLY A 283 -4.21 -20.09 -13.95
N GLN A 284 -5.29 -19.82 -14.67
CA GLN A 284 -6.31 -20.78 -15.05
C GLN A 284 -6.65 -20.60 -16.53
N VAL A 285 -6.72 -21.71 -17.26
CA VAL A 285 -7.16 -21.74 -18.66
C VAL A 285 -8.51 -22.44 -18.72
N GLN A 286 -9.49 -21.77 -19.32
CA GLN A 286 -10.79 -22.34 -19.64
C GLN A 286 -10.90 -22.44 -21.16
N VAL A 287 -11.16 -23.65 -21.66
CA VAL A 287 -11.40 -23.90 -23.09
C VAL A 287 -12.88 -23.63 -23.40
N LEU A 288 -13.15 -22.73 -24.34
CA LEU A 288 -14.48 -22.28 -24.75
C LEU A 288 -14.75 -22.70 -26.20
N SER A 289 -15.32 -23.89 -26.40
CA SER A 289 -15.55 -24.49 -27.74
C SER A 289 -14.27 -24.60 -28.59
N ASP A 290 -13.82 -23.51 -29.22
CA ASP A 290 -12.59 -23.38 -30.00
C ASP A 290 -11.66 -22.24 -29.49
N ASP A 291 -12.14 -21.39 -28.57
CA ASP A 291 -11.42 -20.24 -28.02
C ASP A 291 -10.91 -20.55 -26.60
N TYR A 292 -10.14 -19.63 -26.02
CA TYR A 292 -9.62 -19.77 -24.66
C TYR A 292 -9.90 -18.52 -23.84
N GLU A 293 -10.37 -18.70 -22.61
CA GLU A 293 -10.33 -17.66 -21.58
C GLU A 293 -9.20 -17.99 -20.60
N VAL A 294 -8.24 -17.08 -20.45
CA VAL A 294 -7.15 -17.22 -19.50
C VAL A 294 -7.31 -16.20 -18.39
N THR A 295 -7.34 -16.68 -17.16
CA THR A 295 -7.40 -15.84 -15.96
C THR A 295 -6.09 -15.93 -15.19
N LEU A 296 -5.47 -14.78 -14.89
CA LEU A 296 -4.31 -14.68 -13.99
C LEU A 296 -4.73 -13.94 -12.71
N ARG A 297 -4.29 -14.41 -11.54
CA ARG A 297 -4.62 -13.82 -10.23
C ARG A 297 -3.41 -13.79 -9.33
N ASP A 298 -3.32 -12.79 -8.45
CA ASP A 298 -2.31 -12.78 -7.40
C ASP A 298 -2.92 -13.20 -6.07
N LEU A 299 -2.49 -14.35 -5.56
CA LEU A 299 -3.06 -14.97 -4.37
C LEU A 299 -2.81 -14.18 -3.09
N ARG A 300 -1.91 -13.18 -3.10
CA ARG A 300 -1.77 -12.19 -2.02
C ARG A 300 -3.09 -11.49 -1.66
N PHE A 301 -3.97 -11.31 -2.64
CA PHE A 301 -5.20 -10.53 -2.53
C PHE A 301 -6.46 -11.41 -2.52
N THR A 302 -6.29 -12.69 -2.19
CA THR A 302 -7.38 -13.63 -1.95
C THR A 302 -7.71 -13.66 -0.46
N MET A 303 -8.96 -13.37 -0.09
CA MET A 303 -9.39 -13.50 1.31
C MET A 303 -9.96 -14.90 1.57
N PRO A 304 -9.41 -15.66 2.53
CA PRO A 304 -9.98 -16.94 2.96
C PRO A 304 -11.46 -16.77 3.34
N GLY A 305 -12.32 -17.67 2.86
CA GLY A 305 -13.76 -17.71 3.18
C GLY A 305 -14.65 -16.65 2.50
N ALA A 306 -14.10 -15.59 1.90
CA ALA A 306 -14.90 -14.53 1.29
C ALA A 306 -15.23 -14.75 -0.21
N GLY A 307 -14.67 -15.80 -0.84
CA GLY A 307 -14.90 -16.14 -2.25
C GLY A 307 -14.49 -15.07 -3.26
N ARG A 308 -13.76 -14.03 -2.83
CA ARG A 308 -13.38 -12.87 -3.64
C ARG A 308 -11.87 -12.75 -3.69
N SER A 309 -11.32 -12.78 -4.90
CA SER A 309 -9.93 -12.40 -5.18
C SER A 309 -9.90 -11.00 -5.81
N GLY A 310 -8.96 -10.16 -5.37
CA GLY A 310 -8.57 -8.95 -6.10
C GLY A 310 -7.50 -9.26 -7.15
N PHE A 311 -7.14 -8.26 -7.96
CA PHE A 311 -6.00 -8.30 -8.89
C PHE A 311 -6.07 -9.46 -9.90
N VAL A 312 -7.01 -9.34 -10.83
CA VAL A 312 -7.29 -10.36 -11.83
C VAL A 312 -7.08 -9.81 -13.23
N VAL A 313 -6.34 -10.55 -14.04
CA VAL A 313 -6.25 -10.35 -15.49
C VAL A 313 -7.12 -11.40 -16.17
N ARG A 314 -7.91 -10.98 -17.15
CA ARG A 314 -8.60 -11.89 -18.07
C ARG A 314 -8.12 -11.60 -19.49
N VAL A 315 -7.76 -12.65 -20.21
CA VAL A 315 -7.34 -12.60 -21.61
C VAL A 315 -8.17 -13.61 -22.40
N ASP A 316 -8.90 -13.11 -23.40
CA ASP A 316 -9.62 -13.96 -24.34
C ASP A 316 -8.76 -14.17 -25.58
N LEU A 317 -8.52 -15.42 -25.93
CA LEU A 317 -7.74 -15.83 -27.09
C LEU A 317 -8.62 -16.58 -28.08
N ASP A 318 -8.40 -16.37 -29.37
CA ASP A 318 -9.00 -17.22 -30.39
C ASP A 318 -8.28 -18.59 -30.47
N LYS A 319 -8.84 -19.51 -31.27
CA LYS A 319 -8.23 -20.82 -31.58
C LYS A 319 -6.79 -20.79 -32.09
N ASN A 320 -6.34 -19.66 -32.63
CA ASN A 320 -4.97 -19.46 -33.11
C ASN A 320 -4.10 -18.71 -32.09
N LEU A 321 -4.56 -18.62 -30.84
CA LEU A 321 -3.91 -17.94 -29.72
C LEU A 321 -3.74 -16.42 -29.93
N ARG A 322 -4.57 -15.81 -30.79
CA ARG A 322 -4.58 -14.35 -30.98
C ARG A 322 -5.48 -13.70 -29.94
N VAL A 323 -4.98 -12.62 -29.34
CA VAL A 323 -5.72 -11.86 -28.33
C VAL A 323 -6.94 -11.19 -28.97
N ARG A 324 -8.12 -11.55 -28.48
CA ARG A 324 -9.38 -10.86 -28.79
C ARG A 324 -9.65 -9.75 -27.79
N SER A 325 -9.41 -10.01 -26.52
CA SER A 325 -9.63 -9.05 -25.45
C SER A 325 -8.60 -9.27 -24.32
N GLU A 326 -8.23 -8.20 -23.64
CA GLU A 326 -7.46 -8.25 -22.41
C GLU A 326 -8.01 -7.21 -21.43
N SER A 327 -8.12 -7.56 -20.16
CA SER A 327 -8.59 -6.66 -19.12
C SER A 327 -7.91 -6.94 -17.79
N PHE A 328 -7.81 -5.91 -16.95
CA PHE A 328 -7.35 -6.01 -15.58
C PHE A 328 -8.37 -5.40 -14.64
N SER A 329 -8.63 -6.07 -13.51
CA SER A 329 -9.54 -5.59 -12.49
C SER A 329 -8.97 -5.76 -11.08
N PHE A 330 -9.20 -4.72 -10.26
CA PHE A 330 -8.90 -4.74 -8.82
C PHE A 330 -9.89 -5.58 -8.00
N ARG A 331 -11.04 -5.91 -8.57
CA ARG A 331 -12.09 -6.77 -7.99
C ARG A 331 -12.55 -7.78 -9.04
N MET A 332 -12.83 -9.02 -8.67
CA MET A 332 -13.54 -9.92 -9.58
C MET A 332 -14.84 -9.25 -10.07
N PRO A 333 -15.15 -9.26 -11.38
CA PRO A 333 -16.48 -8.92 -11.87
C PRO A 333 -17.51 -9.77 -11.11
N ARG A 334 -18.67 -9.19 -10.82
CA ARG A 334 -19.82 -10.02 -10.42
C ARG A 334 -20.24 -10.78 -11.66
N ASP A 335 -20.20 -12.10 -11.58
CA ASP A 335 -20.95 -12.97 -12.50
C ASP A 335 -22.44 -12.60 -12.46
#